data_AF-A0A351DCI4-F1
#
_entry.id   AF-A0A351DCI4-F1
#
_cell.length_a   1.000
_cell.length_b   1.000
_cell.length_c   1.000
_cell.angle_alpha   90.00
_cell.angle_beta   90.00
_cell.angle_gamma   90.00
#
_symmetry.space_group_name_H-M   'P 1'
#
loop_
_entity.id
_entity.type
_entity.pdbx_description
1 polymer ?
#
loop_
_entity_poly.entity_id
_entity_poly.type
_entity_poly.pdbx_seq_one_letter_code
_entity_poly.pdbx_strand_id
1 'polypeptide(L)' 'MGEFSKAEVEQAFMEYRRRGVETHDWEKWASLFTEDAEYIEHFLGEFRGRDAIREWIVKTMAE' A
#
# COMPACT_ATOMS: atom_id res chain seq x y z
N MET A 1 0.45 -12.09 -22.03
CA MET A 1 -0.59 -12.34 -21.02
C MET A 1 -0.06 -11.82 -19.70
N GLY A 2 -0.86 -11.08 -18.92
CA GLY A 2 -0.44 -10.68 -17.57
C GLY A 2 -0.16 -11.92 -16.73
N GLU A 3 0.88 -11.86 -15.89
CA GLU A 3 1.35 -12.99 -15.08
C GLU A 3 0.32 -13.45 -14.03
N PHE A 4 -0.67 -12.59 -13.71
CA PHE A 4 -1.74 -12.85 -12.75
C PHE A 4 -3.12 -12.84 -13.42
N SER A 5 -4.04 -13.66 -12.90
CA SER A 5 -5.42 -13.64 -13.35
C SER A 5 -6.15 -12.37 -12.88
N LYS A 6 -7.18 -11.95 -13.62
CA LYS A 6 -8.02 -10.80 -13.25
C LYS A 6 -8.62 -10.99 -11.84
N ALA A 7 -9.06 -12.20 -11.53
CA ALA A 7 -9.66 -12.53 -10.23
C ALA A 7 -8.67 -12.35 -9.07
N GLU A 8 -7.40 -12.75 -9.25
CA GLU A 8 -6.36 -12.55 -8.24
C GLU A 8 -6.07 -11.07 -8.00
N VAL A 9 -5.96 -10.28 -9.06
CA VAL A 9 -5.75 -8.83 -8.95
C VAL A 9 -6.93 -8.14 -8.27
N GLU A 10 -8.16 -8.52 -8.60
CA GLU A 10 -9.38 -7.99 -7.97
C GLU A 10 -9.43 -8.32 -6.48
N GLN A 11 -9.09 -9.56 -6.09
CA GLN A 11 -9.03 -9.97 -4.68
C GLN A 11 -7.95 -9.20 -3.90
N ALA A 12 -6.75 -9.06 -4.47
CA ALA A 12 -5.66 -8.31 -3.85
C ALA A 12 -6.04 -6.83 -3.67
N PHE A 13 -6.70 -6.23 -4.66
CA PHE A 13 -7.17 -4.85 -4.58
C PHE A 13 -8.27 -4.65 -3.54
N MET A 14 -9.18 -5.61 -3.37
CA MET A 14 -10.19 -5.55 -2.32
C MET A 14 -9.56 -5.58 -0.93
N GLU A 15 -8.58 -6.45 -0.69
CA GLU A 15 -7.86 -6.50 0.60
C GLU A 15 -7.07 -5.20 0.83
N TYR A 16 -6.42 -4.67 -0.19
CA TYR A 16 -5.74 -3.37 -0.13
C TYR A 16 -6.70 -2.25 0.32
N ARG A 17 -7.89 -2.17 -0.28
CA ARG A 17 -8.91 -1.19 0.11
C ARG A 17 -9.44 -1.44 1.51
N ARG A 18 -9.67 -2.69 1.89
CA ARG A 18 -10.16 -3.04 3.22
C ARG A 18 -9.19 -2.58 4.31
N ARG A 19 -7.89 -2.80 4.13
CA ARG A 19 -6.86 -2.38 5.11
C ARG A 19 -6.67 -0.87 5.15
N GLY A 20 -6.58 -0.22 3.98
CA GLY A 20 -6.29 1.22 3.91
C GLY A 20 -7.51 2.12 4.08
N VAL A 21 -8.65 1.78 3.48
CA VAL A 21 -9.83 2.68 3.37
C VAL A 21 -10.90 2.37 4.41
N GLU A 22 -11.11 1.10 4.73
CA GLU A 22 -12.22 0.71 5.63
C GLU A 22 -11.76 0.62 7.10
N THR A 23 -10.58 0.03 7.34
CA THR A 23 -10.08 -0.23 8.69
C THR A 23 -9.01 0.75 9.16
N HIS A 24 -8.42 1.52 8.23
CA HIS A 24 -7.29 2.41 8.49
C HIS A 24 -6.13 1.71 9.23
N ASP A 25 -5.91 0.42 8.92
CA ASP A 25 -4.82 -0.38 9.50
C ASP A 25 -3.54 -0.14 8.68
N TRP A 26 -2.95 1.05 8.86
CA TRP A 26 -1.82 1.55 8.05
C TRP A 26 -0.58 0.65 8.13
N GLU A 27 -0.35 0.00 9.27
CA GLU A 27 0.77 -0.93 9.45
C GLU A 27 0.57 -2.21 8.62
N LYS A 28 -0.62 -2.83 8.68
CA LYS A 28 -0.92 -4.02 7.88
C LYS A 28 -1.16 -3.70 6.41
N TRP A 29 -1.57 -2.48 6.09
CA TRP A 29 -1.70 -1.99 4.73
C TRP A 29 -0.34 -1.82 4.07
N ALA A 30 0.62 -1.17 4.76
CA ALA A 30 1.97 -1.03 4.25
C ALA A 30 2.67 -2.38 4.04
N SER A 31 2.32 -3.39 4.84
CA SER A 31 2.82 -4.76 4.68
C SER A 31 2.39 -5.44 3.38
N LEU A 32 1.42 -4.90 2.63
CA LEU A 32 0.98 -5.43 1.33
C LEU A 32 1.93 -5.07 0.18
N PHE A 33 2.79 -4.06 0.35
CA PHE A 33 3.73 -3.65 -0.70
C PHE A 33 4.93 -4.59 -0.79
N THR A 34 5.61 -4.68 -1.95
CA THR A 34 6.89 -5.39 -2.07
C THR A 34 8.02 -4.61 -1.41
N GLU A 35 9.14 -5.29 -1.12
CA GLU A 35 10.32 -4.66 -0.51
C GLU A 35 10.93 -3.57 -1.41
N ASP A 36 10.74 -3.68 -2.72
CA ASP A 36 11.17 -2.78 -3.77
C ASP A 36 10.09 -1.77 -4.24
N ALA A 37 8.92 -1.74 -3.60
CA ALA A 37 7.79 -0.94 -4.07
C ALA A 37 8.13 0.57 -4.15
N GLU A 38 7.70 1.22 -5.23
CA GLU A 38 7.77 2.68 -5.38
C GLU A 38 6.37 3.27 -5.16
N TYR A 39 6.23 4.12 -4.15
CA TYR A 39 5.00 4.84 -3.85
C TYR A 39 5.15 6.31 -4.23
N ILE A 40 4.36 6.76 -5.19
CA ILE A 40 4.40 8.11 -5.72
C ILE A 40 3.16 8.85 -5.26
N GLU A 41 3.34 9.79 -4.34
CA GLU A 41 2.28 10.65 -3.83
C GLU A 41 2.46 12.06 -4.37
N HIS A 42 1.41 12.61 -4.98
CA HIS A 42 1.46 13.87 -5.71
C HIS A 42 1.87 15.08 -4.83
N PHE A 43 1.50 15.07 -3.55
CA PHE A 43 1.72 16.15 -2.60
C PHE A 43 2.88 15.88 -1.63
N LEU A 44 3.01 14.65 -1.10
CA LEU A 44 4.03 14.33 -0.09
C LEU A 44 5.32 13.72 -0.65
N GLY A 45 5.38 13.44 -1.96
CA GLY A 45 6.59 13.01 -2.65
C GLY A 45 6.65 11.51 -2.94
N GLU A 46 7.87 11.02 -3.16
CA GLU A 46 8.14 9.64 -3.62
C GLU A 46 8.84 8.84 -2.51
N PHE A 47 8.32 7.64 -2.22
CA PHE A 47 8.86 6.74 -1.22
C PHE A 47 9.26 5.42 -1.89
N ARG A 48 10.46 4.93 -1.56
CA ARG A 48 10.99 3.68 -2.13
C ARG A 48 11.19 2.64 -1.04
N GLY A 49 10.60 1.48 -1.28
CA GLY A 49 10.63 0.30 -0.45
C GLY A 49 9.56 0.29 0.64
N ARG A 50 9.13 -0.91 1.00
CA ARG A 50 8.07 -1.17 1.99
C ARG A 50 8.29 -0.41 3.30
N ASP A 51 9.52 -0.38 3.79
CA ASP A 51 9.83 0.22 5.10
C ASP A 51 9.63 1.73 5.09
N ALA A 52 10.13 2.42 4.05
CA ALA A 52 9.94 3.85 3.88
C ALA A 52 8.46 4.23 3.69
N ILE A 53 7.72 3.43 2.92
CA ILE A 53 6.27 3.61 2.73
C ILE A 53 5.54 3.44 4.07
N ARG A 54 5.89 2.42 4.85
CA ARG A 54 5.32 2.14 6.17
C ARG A 54 5.56 3.28 7.14
N GLU A 55 6.81 3.71 7.30
CA GLU A 55 7.17 4.81 8.20
C GLU A 55 6.41 6.09 7.85
N TRP A 56 6.33 6.40 6.56
CA TRP A 56 5.62 7.58 6.08
C TRP A 56 4.11 7.49 6.33
N ILE A 57 3.43 6.45 5.86
CA ILE A 57 1.96 6.37 5.95
C ILE A 57 1.47 6.30 7.39
N VAL A 58 2.17 5.55 8.26
CA VAL A 58 1.83 5.45 9.68
C VAL A 58 2.01 6.79 10.36
N LYS A 59 3.07 7.54 10.02
CA LYS A 59 3.30 8.88 10.56
C LYS A 59 2.25 9.89 10.08
N THR A 60 1.97 9.92 8.78
CA THR A 60 1.06 10.90 8.17
C THR A 60 -0.40 10.68 8.58
N MET A 61 -0.82 9.44 8.75
CA MET A 61 -2.21 9.11 9.11
C MET A 61 -2.46 8.97 10.63
N ALA A 62 -1.42 9.13 11.45
CA ALA A 62 -1.54 9.20 12.91
C ALA A 62 -1.91 10.62 13.42
N GLU A 63 -1.94 11.61 12.53
CA GLU A 63 -2.37 12.99 12.79
C GLU A 63 -3.85 13.19 12.46
#